data_AF-A0A1G9VX36-F1
#
_entry.id   AF-A0A1G9VX36-F1
#
_cell.length_a   1.000
_cell.length_b   1.000
_cell.length_c   1.000
_cell.angle_alpha   90.00
_cell.angle_beta   90.00
_cell.angle_gamma   90.00
#
_symmetry.space_group_name_H-M   'P 1'
#
loop_
_entity.id
_entity.type
_entity.pdbx_description
1 polymer ?
#
loop_
_entity_poly.entity_id
_entity_poly.type
_entity_poly.pdbx_seq_one_letter_code
_entity_poly.pdbx_strand_id
1 'polypeptide(L)'
;MKTLRLLLASMALVSGLSACTTTADAPEAMVSLPPVAETENARIAEITARELDRRARHEPDSLTAVAPQLRALALALAGPPPAAVQAAPGAQLMAGAPEAMLTAPSLWHGIHLASYRTMANSVSGWAELQARFPDLLADREARIEAVNIPDRGEFLRLQAGPYDTLAAARTACAAITRAGEYCLPVDFSGRPLADAGGDALH
;
A
#
# COMPACT_ATOMS: atom_id res chain seq x y z
N MET A 1 51.40 -54.82 -53.47
CA MET A 1 51.71 -53.49 -54.05
C MET A 1 50.60 -53.12 -55.03
N LYS A 2 50.04 -51.89 -54.91
CA LYS A 2 49.07 -51.24 -55.83
C LYS A 2 47.67 -51.92 -55.90
N THR A 3 46.53 -51.23 -55.79
CA THR A 3 46.17 -49.81 -55.84
C THR A 3 44.79 -49.59 -55.21
N LEU A 4 44.67 -48.49 -54.47
CA LEU A 4 43.47 -47.83 -53.97
C LEU A 4 42.68 -47.17 -55.12
N ARG A 5 41.33 -47.20 -55.11
CA ARG A 5 40.43 -46.02 -55.18
C ARG A 5 38.94 -46.35 -55.47
N LEU A 6 38.10 -45.88 -54.53
CA LEU A 6 36.75 -45.30 -54.63
C LEU A 6 35.58 -46.07 -55.29
N LEU A 7 34.47 -46.22 -54.57
CA LEU A 7 33.22 -45.43 -54.76
C LEU A 7 32.08 -45.94 -53.83
N LEU A 8 31.50 -45.01 -53.06
CA LEU A 8 30.10 -44.92 -52.62
C LEU A 8 29.51 -46.07 -51.75
N ALA A 9 29.76 -45.99 -50.43
CA ALA A 9 28.92 -46.66 -49.43
C ALA A 9 27.70 -45.76 -49.12
N SER A 10 26.54 -46.22 -49.59
CA SER A 10 25.24 -45.58 -49.39
C SER A 10 24.91 -45.40 -47.91
N MET A 11 24.81 -44.13 -47.56
CA MET A 11 24.42 -43.56 -46.29
C MET A 11 22.91 -43.70 -46.09
N ALA A 12 22.49 -44.47 -45.08
CA ALA A 12 21.16 -44.39 -44.48
C ALA A 12 21.20 -45.00 -43.07
N LEU A 13 22.00 -44.40 -42.19
CA LEU A 13 21.93 -44.65 -40.75
C LEU A 13 20.74 -43.86 -40.18
N VAL A 14 19.86 -44.64 -39.57
CA VAL A 14 18.72 -44.26 -38.76
C VAL A 14 19.18 -43.28 -37.67
N SER A 15 18.81 -42.01 -37.81
CA SER A 15 18.94 -41.00 -36.77
C SER A 15 17.54 -40.51 -36.44
N GLY A 16 16.88 -41.22 -35.54
CA GLY A 16 15.73 -40.70 -34.81
C GLY A 16 16.20 -39.67 -33.80
N LEU A 17 16.46 -38.44 -34.26
CA LEU A 17 16.46 -37.28 -33.37
C LEU A 17 15.02 -36.76 -33.32
N SER A 18 14.27 -37.18 -32.30
CA SER A 18 13.19 -36.34 -31.79
C SER A 18 13.84 -35.05 -31.29
N ALA A 19 13.87 -34.04 -32.15
CA ALA A 19 14.07 -32.67 -31.74
C ALA A 19 12.86 -32.29 -30.90
N CYS A 20 12.99 -32.29 -29.57
CA CYS A 20 12.15 -31.44 -28.75
C CYS A 20 12.49 -30.02 -29.18
N THR A 21 11.71 -29.48 -30.11
CA THR A 21 11.70 -28.05 -30.38
C THR A 21 11.14 -27.41 -29.13
N THR A 22 12.02 -27.04 -28.20
CA THR A 22 11.65 -26.01 -27.22
C THR A 22 11.32 -24.80 -28.07
N THR A 23 10.03 -24.50 -28.18
CA THR A 23 9.62 -23.17 -28.62
C THR A 23 10.24 -22.26 -27.59
N ALA A 24 11.35 -21.61 -27.95
CA ALA A 24 11.87 -20.53 -27.15
C ALA A 24 10.72 -19.52 -27.07
N ASP A 25 10.17 -19.36 -25.87
CA ASP A 25 9.36 -18.20 -25.56
C ASP A 25 10.12 -16.98 -26.10
N ALA A 26 9.38 -16.09 -26.76
CA ALA A 26 9.91 -14.81 -27.19
C ALA A 26 10.73 -14.21 -26.04
N PRO A 27 11.86 -13.53 -26.31
CA PRO A 27 12.62 -12.91 -25.24
C PRO A 27 11.65 -12.03 -24.47
N GLU A 28 11.31 -12.43 -23.24
CA GLU A 28 10.58 -11.58 -22.32
C GLU A 28 11.37 -10.28 -22.35
N ALA A 29 10.76 -9.25 -22.93
CA ALA A 29 11.37 -7.95 -23.02
C ALA A 29 11.83 -7.64 -21.59
N MET A 30 13.15 -7.56 -21.38
CA MET A 30 13.72 -7.24 -20.09
C MET A 30 13.10 -5.91 -19.71
N VAL A 31 12.04 -5.95 -18.88
CA VAL A 31 11.34 -4.76 -18.43
C VAL A 31 12.36 -4.06 -17.59
N SER A 32 13.02 -3.06 -18.17
CA SER A 32 13.92 -2.19 -17.45
C SER A 32 13.05 -1.41 -16.49
N LEU A 33 12.90 -1.95 -15.29
CA LEU A 33 12.20 -1.26 -14.21
C LEU A 33 12.94 0.07 -14.00
N PRO A 34 12.19 1.18 -13.86
CA PRO A 34 12.81 2.46 -13.53
C PRO A 34 13.65 2.31 -12.25
N PRO A 35 14.75 3.06 -12.11
CA PRO A 35 15.53 3.03 -10.88
C PRO A 35 14.62 3.31 -9.69
N VAL A 36 14.70 2.45 -8.68
CA VAL A 36 13.94 2.62 -7.43
C VAL A 36 14.36 3.96 -6.82
N ALA A 37 13.39 4.83 -6.50
CA ALA A 37 13.67 6.14 -5.91
C ALA A 37 14.52 6.00 -4.62
N GLU A 38 15.45 6.91 -4.34
CA GLU A 38 16.31 6.84 -3.13
C GLU A 38 15.57 7.28 -1.83
N THR A 39 14.34 6.82 -1.65
CA THR A 39 13.58 7.07 -0.42
C THR A 39 13.74 5.91 0.56
N GLU A 40 13.50 6.17 1.85
CA GLU A 40 13.57 5.13 2.87
C GLU A 40 12.54 4.01 2.61
N ASN A 41 11.34 4.38 2.18
CA ASN A 41 10.29 3.42 1.82
C ASN A 41 10.71 2.54 0.64
N ALA A 42 11.40 3.10 -0.34
CA ALA A 42 11.96 2.35 -1.45
C ALA A 42 13.04 1.35 -1.01
N ARG A 43 13.94 1.75 -0.09
CA ARG A 43 14.93 0.83 0.50
C ARG A 43 14.27 -0.32 1.25
N ILE A 44 13.24 -0.02 2.06
CA ILE A 44 12.48 -1.05 2.79
C ILE A 44 11.79 -2.01 1.82
N ALA A 45 11.17 -1.50 0.76
CA ALA A 45 10.52 -2.31 -0.26
C ALA A 45 11.52 -3.25 -0.95
N GLU A 46 12.71 -2.76 -1.30
CA GLU A 46 13.76 -3.56 -1.94
C GLU A 46 14.34 -4.64 -1.01
N ILE A 47 14.57 -4.31 0.28
CA ILE A 47 15.00 -5.29 1.29
C ILE A 47 13.95 -6.39 1.44
N THR A 48 12.68 -6.02 1.50
CA THR A 48 11.56 -6.97 1.62
C THR A 48 11.47 -7.86 0.39
N ALA A 49 11.59 -7.30 -0.81
CA ALA A 49 11.58 -8.06 -2.07
C ALA A 49 12.71 -9.10 -2.13
N ARG A 50 13.93 -8.72 -1.74
CA ARG A 50 15.06 -9.65 -1.65
C ARG A 50 14.84 -10.79 -0.65
N GLU A 51 14.24 -10.48 0.48
CA GLU A 51 13.94 -11.49 1.50
C GLU A 51 12.87 -12.49 1.04
N LEU A 52 11.82 -12.00 0.37
CA LEU A 52 10.81 -12.86 -0.25
C LEU A 52 11.42 -13.78 -1.32
N ASP A 53 12.31 -13.25 -2.16
CA ASP A 53 13.01 -14.01 -3.20
C ASP A 53 13.98 -15.07 -2.62
N ARG A 54 14.66 -14.75 -1.50
CA ARG A 54 15.45 -15.73 -0.72
C ARG A 54 14.56 -16.86 -0.22
N ARG A 55 13.41 -16.54 0.39
CA ARG A 55 12.48 -17.55 0.92
C ARG A 55 11.85 -18.40 -0.18
N ALA A 56 11.58 -17.83 -1.34
CA ALA A 56 11.09 -18.59 -2.48
C ALA A 56 12.08 -19.67 -2.92
N ARG A 57 13.38 -19.37 -2.83
CA ARG A 57 14.45 -20.33 -3.18
C ARG A 57 14.73 -21.37 -2.11
N HIS A 58 14.61 -21.03 -0.83
CA HIS A 58 15.09 -21.88 0.26
C HIS A 58 13.98 -22.48 1.15
N GLU A 59 12.81 -21.84 1.22
CA GLU A 59 11.67 -22.22 2.08
C GLU A 59 10.32 -22.03 1.35
N PRO A 60 10.10 -22.68 0.19
CA PRO A 60 8.93 -22.43 -0.66
C PRO A 60 7.59 -22.76 0.01
N ASP A 61 7.57 -23.71 0.95
CA ASP A 61 6.35 -24.08 1.69
C ASP A 61 5.86 -22.93 2.57
N SER A 62 6.79 -22.16 3.15
CA SER A 62 6.46 -21.00 3.98
C SER A 62 5.75 -19.91 3.16
N LEU A 63 6.21 -19.67 1.93
CA LEU A 63 5.57 -18.70 1.02
C LEU A 63 4.27 -19.22 0.44
N THR A 64 4.16 -20.53 0.20
CA THR A 64 2.91 -21.15 -0.26
C THR A 64 1.81 -20.99 0.78
N ALA A 65 2.12 -21.16 2.06
CA ALA A 65 1.19 -20.96 3.17
C ALA A 65 0.65 -19.52 3.26
N VAL A 66 1.47 -18.52 2.91
CA VAL A 66 1.10 -17.09 2.96
C VAL A 66 0.75 -16.46 1.60
N ALA A 67 0.75 -17.25 0.52
CA ALA A 67 0.45 -16.81 -0.83
C ALA A 67 -0.90 -16.07 -0.97
N PRO A 68 -2.02 -16.51 -0.36
CA PRO A 68 -3.28 -15.78 -0.49
C PRO A 68 -3.24 -14.39 0.18
N GLN A 69 -2.55 -14.25 1.32
CA GLN A 69 -2.37 -12.96 2.00
C GLN A 69 -1.50 -12.01 1.19
N LEU A 70 -0.38 -12.51 0.64
CA LEU A 70 0.51 -11.71 -0.22
C LEU A 70 -0.22 -11.24 -1.49
N ARG A 71 -1.07 -12.08 -2.08
CA ARG A 71 -1.90 -11.70 -3.23
C ARG A 71 -2.94 -10.64 -2.89
N ALA A 72 -3.59 -10.75 -1.72
CA ALA A 72 -4.53 -9.73 -1.24
C ALA A 72 -3.84 -8.38 -1.00
N LEU A 73 -2.66 -8.38 -0.39
CA LEU A 73 -1.86 -7.17 -0.18
C LEU A 73 -1.45 -6.51 -1.51
N ALA A 74 -0.98 -7.31 -2.48
CA ALA A 74 -0.61 -6.79 -3.80
C ALA A 74 -1.79 -6.11 -4.52
N LEU A 75 -2.99 -6.68 -4.42
CA LEU A 75 -4.21 -6.08 -4.97
C LEU A 75 -4.57 -4.76 -4.28
N ALA A 76 -4.40 -4.67 -2.96
CA ALA A 76 -4.65 -3.44 -2.22
C ALA A 76 -3.66 -2.32 -2.59
N LEU A 77 -2.38 -2.67 -2.82
CA LEU A 77 -1.32 -1.71 -3.16
C LEU A 77 -1.39 -1.25 -4.63
N ALA A 78 -1.83 -2.11 -5.55
CA ALA A 78 -1.90 -1.78 -6.98
C ALA A 78 -3.00 -0.77 -7.34
N GLY A 79 -3.94 -0.52 -6.42
CA GLY A 79 -5.16 0.23 -6.72
C GLY A 79 -6.03 -0.45 -7.80
N PRO A 80 -7.21 0.09 -8.13
CA PRO A 80 -8.00 -0.44 -9.24
C PRO A 80 -7.22 -0.29 -10.56
N PRO A 81 -7.27 -1.29 -11.47
CA PRO A 81 -6.55 -1.23 -12.73
C PRO A 81 -6.96 0.00 -13.55
N PRO A 82 -6.05 0.62 -14.32
CA PRO A 82 -6.32 1.85 -15.07
C PRO A 82 -7.45 1.75 -16.10
N ALA A 83 -7.92 0.54 -16.43
CA ALA A 83 -9.10 0.33 -17.26
C ALA A 83 -10.44 0.62 -16.54
N ALA A 84 -10.47 0.70 -15.21
CA ALA A 84 -11.66 1.06 -14.43
C ALA A 84 -11.78 2.57 -14.15
N VAL A 85 -10.81 3.37 -14.62
CA VAL A 85 -10.77 4.84 -14.42
C VAL A 85 -11.28 5.60 -15.66
N GLN A 86 -11.79 4.89 -16.68
CA GLN A 86 -12.68 5.55 -17.63
C GLN A 86 -13.95 5.92 -16.88
N ALA A 87 -14.09 7.21 -16.60
CA ALA A 87 -15.20 7.80 -15.89
C ALA A 87 -16.53 7.25 -16.42
N ALA A 88 -17.13 6.32 -15.68
CA ALA A 88 -18.53 6.02 -15.81
C ALA A 88 -19.28 7.32 -15.45
N PRO A 89 -20.11 7.88 -16.35
CA PRO A 89 -21.00 8.95 -15.97
C PRO A 89 -21.98 8.36 -14.94
N GLY A 90 -21.81 8.76 -13.68
CA GLY A 90 -22.50 8.13 -12.55
C GLY A 90 -21.61 7.23 -11.73
N ALA A 91 -20.42 7.70 -11.34
CA ALA A 91 -19.84 7.31 -10.05
C ALA A 91 -20.79 7.80 -8.94
N GLN A 92 -21.90 7.10 -8.76
CA GLN A 92 -22.53 7.05 -7.46
C GLN A 92 -21.46 6.46 -6.54
N LEU A 93 -20.87 7.35 -5.73
CA LEU A 93 -19.99 6.99 -4.63
C LEU A 93 -20.52 5.71 -4.01
N MET A 94 -19.79 4.60 -4.16
CA MET A 94 -20.08 3.40 -3.41
C MET A 94 -19.93 3.80 -1.94
N ALA A 95 -21.08 4.05 -1.32
CA ALA A 95 -21.17 4.30 0.10
C ALA A 95 -20.66 3.06 0.83
N GLY A 96 -19.65 3.27 1.68
CA GLY A 96 -19.19 2.31 2.67
C GLY A 96 -18.11 1.35 2.19
N ALA A 97 -16.85 1.72 2.43
CA ALA A 97 -15.89 0.67 2.78
C ALA A 97 -16.47 -0.13 3.97
N PRO A 98 -16.35 -1.47 4.02
CA PRO A 98 -16.84 -2.25 5.15
C PRO A 98 -16.34 -1.66 6.47
N GLU A 99 -17.20 -1.48 7.48
CA GLU A 99 -16.81 -0.89 8.78
C GLU A 99 -15.59 -1.57 9.41
N ALA A 100 -15.41 -2.88 9.13
CA ALA A 100 -14.25 -3.64 9.54
C ALA A 100 -12.91 -3.12 8.96
N MET A 101 -12.91 -2.50 7.77
CA MET A 101 -11.72 -1.87 7.19
C MET A 101 -11.42 -0.49 7.81
N LEU A 102 -12.42 0.20 8.37
CA LEU A 102 -12.23 1.51 9.02
C LEU A 102 -11.56 1.39 10.40
N THR A 103 -11.64 0.22 11.02
CA THR A 103 -11.06 -0.09 12.34
C THR A 103 -9.79 -0.95 12.26
N ALA A 104 -9.41 -1.39 11.05
CA ALA A 104 -8.15 -2.10 10.84
C ALA A 104 -6.94 -1.18 11.08
N PRO A 105 -5.81 -1.70 11.60
CA PRO A 105 -4.57 -0.94 11.68
C PRO A 105 -4.16 -0.43 10.30
N SER A 106 -4.01 0.88 10.20
CA SER A 106 -3.60 1.54 8.95
C SER A 106 -2.11 1.34 8.72
N LEU A 107 -1.71 1.13 7.47
CA LEU A 107 -0.30 1.17 7.07
C LEU A 107 0.24 2.61 6.97
N TRP A 108 -0.65 3.60 7.04
CA TRP A 108 -0.32 5.01 6.97
C TRP A 108 -0.18 5.60 8.36
N HIS A 109 0.65 6.63 8.50
CA HIS A 109 0.85 7.32 9.77
C HIS A 109 0.01 8.58 9.86
N GLY A 110 -0.41 8.93 11.07
CA GLY A 110 -1.21 10.11 11.36
C GLY A 110 -0.67 10.85 12.58
N ILE A 111 -1.28 11.99 12.89
CA ILE A 111 -1.08 12.70 14.14
C ILE A 111 -2.42 12.92 14.84
N HIS A 112 -2.50 12.54 16.11
CA HIS A 112 -3.64 12.80 16.98
C HIS A 112 -3.52 14.22 17.53
N LEU A 113 -4.47 15.08 17.17
CA LEU A 113 -4.46 16.52 17.49
C LEU A 113 -5.34 16.89 18.67
N ALA A 114 -6.45 16.18 18.87
CA ALA A 114 -7.38 16.43 19.96
C ALA A 114 -8.33 15.26 20.19
N SER A 115 -8.93 15.21 21.38
CA SER A 115 -10.02 14.28 21.70
C SER A 115 -11.26 15.07 22.13
N TYR A 116 -12.36 14.92 21.38
CA TYR A 116 -13.62 15.62 21.64
C TYR A 116 -14.69 14.67 22.17
N ARG A 117 -15.76 15.24 22.75
CA ARG A 117 -16.94 14.46 23.18
C ARG A 117 -18.03 14.35 22.13
N THR A 118 -18.00 15.23 21.13
CA THR A 118 -19.07 15.33 20.13
C THR A 118 -18.47 15.49 18.73
N MET A 119 -19.21 15.02 17.73
CA MET A 119 -18.81 15.17 16.35
C MET A 119 -18.74 16.66 15.95
N ALA A 120 -19.70 17.47 16.38
CA ALA A 120 -19.72 18.91 16.14
C ALA A 120 -18.43 19.60 16.62
N ASN A 121 -17.96 19.28 17.84
CA ASN A 121 -16.70 19.83 18.35
C ASN A 121 -15.49 19.31 17.57
N SER A 122 -15.56 18.10 17.02
CA SER A 122 -14.49 17.55 16.18
C SER A 122 -14.39 18.28 14.83
N VAL A 123 -15.54 18.62 14.24
CA VAL A 123 -15.61 19.42 13.00
C VAL A 123 -15.09 20.83 13.23
N SER A 124 -15.60 21.53 14.25
CA SER A 124 -15.14 22.89 14.59
C SER A 124 -13.65 22.91 14.96
N GLY A 125 -13.22 21.96 15.79
CA GLY A 125 -11.82 21.83 16.21
C GLY A 125 -10.88 21.56 15.04
N TRP A 126 -11.30 20.76 14.06
CA TRP A 126 -10.51 20.56 12.84
C TRP A 126 -10.31 21.85 12.05
N ALA A 127 -11.39 22.62 11.84
CA ALA A 127 -11.30 23.90 11.13
C ALA A 127 -10.38 24.90 11.85
N GLU A 128 -10.45 24.97 13.18
CA GLU A 128 -9.57 25.81 14.00
C GLU A 128 -8.10 25.39 13.88
N LEU A 129 -7.83 24.07 13.96
CA LEU A 129 -6.48 23.53 13.83
C LEU A 129 -5.91 23.77 12.42
N GLN A 130 -6.69 23.55 11.36
CA GLN A 130 -6.27 23.85 9.98
C GLN A 130 -5.95 25.34 9.79
N ALA A 131 -6.78 26.23 10.33
CA ALA A 131 -6.54 27.67 10.24
C ALA A 131 -5.28 28.09 11.00
N ARG A 132 -4.96 27.43 12.11
CA ARG A 132 -3.77 27.72 12.92
C ARG A 132 -2.47 27.14 12.35
N PHE A 133 -2.55 25.99 11.68
CA PHE A 133 -1.39 25.28 11.12
C PHE A 133 -1.57 24.96 9.62
N PRO A 134 -1.82 25.97 8.77
CA PRO A 134 -2.15 25.73 7.36
C PRO A 134 -1.03 24.99 6.62
N ASP A 135 0.22 25.37 6.85
CA ASP A 135 1.39 24.74 6.21
C ASP A 135 1.57 23.26 6.56
N LEU A 136 1.01 22.80 7.70
CA LEU A 136 1.12 21.42 8.17
C LEU A 136 -0.11 20.57 7.87
N LEU A 137 -1.29 21.21 7.74
CA LEU A 137 -2.59 20.54 7.75
C LEU A 137 -3.46 20.81 6.51
N ALA A 138 -3.10 21.74 5.61
CA ALA A 138 -3.93 22.06 4.44
C ALA A 138 -4.11 20.86 3.50
N ASP A 139 -3.03 20.12 3.25
CA ASP A 139 -3.04 18.92 2.39
C ASP A 139 -3.23 17.63 3.22
N ARG A 140 -3.84 17.74 4.40
CA ARG A 140 -4.13 16.58 5.26
C ARG A 140 -5.63 16.37 5.36
N GLU A 141 -6.00 15.10 5.36
CA GLU A 141 -7.33 14.62 5.67
C GLU A 141 -7.50 14.48 7.18
N ALA A 142 -8.72 14.70 7.66
CA ALA A 142 -9.11 14.43 9.03
C ALA A 142 -9.87 13.11 9.15
N ARG A 143 -9.52 12.33 10.17
CA ARG A 143 -10.24 11.12 10.58
C ARG A 143 -10.65 11.16 12.05
N ILE A 144 -11.72 10.45 12.36
CA ILE A 144 -12.27 10.28 13.70
C ILE A 144 -12.24 8.81 14.10
N GLU A 145 -11.57 8.55 15.22
CA GLU A 145 -11.54 7.26 15.89
C GLU A 145 -12.28 7.37 17.24
N ALA A 146 -13.33 6.57 17.42
CA ALA A 146 -14.03 6.47 18.70
C ALA A 146 -13.22 5.60 19.67
N VAL A 147 -12.96 6.10 20.87
CA VAL A 147 -12.21 5.39 21.91
C VAL A 147 -12.91 5.52 23.26
N ASN A 148 -13.06 4.42 23.97
CA ASN A 148 -13.55 4.44 25.35
C ASN A 148 -12.37 4.57 26.32
N ILE A 149 -12.36 5.62 27.13
CA ILE A 149 -11.34 5.84 28.17
C ILE A 149 -11.94 5.39 29.51
N PRO A 150 -11.31 4.45 30.23
CA PRO A 150 -11.76 4.03 31.55
C PRO A 150 -12.06 5.24 32.44
N ASP A 151 -13.19 5.17 33.14
CA ASP A 151 -13.70 6.20 34.06
C ASP A 151 -13.99 7.59 33.45
N ARG A 152 -13.79 7.78 32.13
CA ARG A 152 -14.05 9.06 31.44
C ARG A 152 -15.02 8.97 30.27
N GLY A 153 -15.36 7.75 29.87
CA GLY A 153 -16.31 7.44 28.80
C GLY A 153 -15.70 7.56 27.41
N GLU A 154 -16.59 7.61 26.41
CA GLU A 154 -16.22 7.69 25.00
C GLU A 154 -15.69 9.07 24.61
N PHE A 155 -14.66 9.06 23.77
CA PHE A 155 -14.06 10.23 23.13
C PHE A 155 -13.87 9.96 21.64
N LEU A 156 -13.89 11.04 20.87
CA LEU A 156 -13.64 11.06 19.44
C LEU A 156 -12.24 11.65 19.22
N ARG A 157 -11.27 10.81 18.87
CA ARG A 157 -9.91 11.24 18.54
C ARG A 157 -9.89 11.80 17.13
N LEU A 158 -9.53 13.08 17.03
CA LEU A 158 -9.24 13.75 15.78
C LEU A 158 -7.81 13.47 15.35
N GLN A 159 -7.66 12.80 14.22
CA GLN A 159 -6.39 12.51 13.58
C GLN A 159 -6.24 13.30 12.28
N ALA A 160 -5.02 13.73 11.96
CA ALA A 160 -4.66 14.30 10.66
C ALA A 160 -3.62 13.42 9.95
N GLY A 161 -3.77 13.24 8.64
CA GLY A 161 -2.91 12.39 7.82
C GLY A 161 -3.36 12.34 6.36
N PRO A 162 -2.89 11.36 5.57
CA PRO A 162 -1.82 10.41 5.89
C PRO A 162 -0.43 11.06 5.83
N TYR A 163 0.52 10.45 6.53
CA TYR A 163 1.96 10.64 6.37
C TYR A 163 2.58 9.32 5.90
N ASP A 164 3.49 9.41 4.93
CA ASP A 164 4.16 8.23 4.33
C ASP A 164 5.12 7.52 5.28
N THR A 165 5.58 8.22 6.32
CA THR A 165 6.52 7.67 7.31
C THR A 165 6.22 8.20 8.71
N LEU A 166 6.54 7.39 9.72
CA LEU A 166 6.48 7.80 11.12
C LEU A 166 7.36 9.03 11.39
N ALA A 167 8.49 9.15 10.71
CA ALA A 167 9.40 10.29 10.84
C ALA A 167 8.78 11.61 10.36
N ALA A 168 8.03 11.57 9.26
CA ALA A 168 7.27 12.73 8.77
C ALA A 168 6.17 13.15 9.75
N ALA A 169 5.39 12.19 10.27
CA ALA A 169 4.38 12.45 11.29
C ALA A 169 5.00 13.06 12.57
N ARG A 170 6.12 12.51 13.05
CA ARG A 170 6.87 13.06 14.20
C ARG A 170 7.34 14.48 13.98
N THR A 171 7.86 14.79 12.80
CA THR A 171 8.35 16.14 12.46
C THR A 171 7.21 17.16 12.47
N ALA A 172 6.08 16.85 11.84
CA ALA A 172 4.88 17.70 11.87
C ALA A 172 4.38 17.90 13.31
N CYS A 173 4.32 16.81 14.07
CA CYS A 173 3.87 16.83 15.45
C CYS A 173 4.77 17.70 16.36
N ALA A 174 6.09 17.64 16.16
CA ALA A 174 7.05 18.48 16.87
C ALA A 174 6.92 19.98 16.53
N ALA A 175 6.43 20.34 15.34
CA ALA A 175 6.12 21.74 15.02
C ALA A 175 4.88 22.24 15.77
N ILE A 176 3.82 21.42 15.85
CA ILE A 176 2.58 21.73 16.57
C ILE A 176 2.85 21.86 18.08
N THR A 177 3.60 20.93 18.67
CA THR A 177 3.92 20.97 20.11
C THR A 177 4.82 22.15 20.50
N ARG A 178 5.76 22.55 19.63
CA ARG A 178 6.55 23.78 19.84
C ARG A 178 5.69 25.05 19.83
N ALA A 179 4.55 25.02 19.12
CA ALA A 179 3.57 26.10 19.13
C ALA A 179 2.57 26.02 20.31
N GLY A 180 2.81 25.11 21.26
CA GLY A 180 2.03 24.95 22.48
C GLY A 180 0.80 24.05 22.36
N GLU A 181 0.57 23.44 21.20
CA GLU A 181 -0.61 22.58 20.97
C GLU A 181 -0.31 21.10 21.20
N TYR A 182 -1.33 20.36 21.60
CA TYR A 182 -1.20 18.92 21.77
C TYR A 182 -1.02 18.23 20.42
N CYS A 183 -0.11 17.26 20.38
CA CYS A 183 -0.02 16.33 19.27
C CYS A 183 0.69 15.03 19.69
N LEU A 184 0.25 13.88 19.17
CA LEU A 184 0.99 12.60 19.23
C LEU A 184 0.99 11.88 17.88
N PRO A 185 2.11 11.30 17.42
CA PRO A 185 2.13 10.42 16.25
C PRO A 185 1.34 9.13 16.54
N VAL A 186 0.53 8.69 15.58
CA VAL A 186 -0.33 7.50 15.66
C VAL A 186 -0.41 6.81 14.29
N ASP A 187 -1.09 5.67 14.20
CA ASP A 187 -1.50 5.11 12.91
C ASP A 187 -2.75 5.86 12.41
N PHE A 188 -2.79 6.20 11.12
CA PHE A 188 -3.87 7.00 10.53
C PHE A 188 -5.13 6.16 10.32
N SER A 189 -5.96 6.09 11.35
CA SER A 189 -7.08 5.17 11.53
C SER A 189 -8.40 5.92 11.74
N GLY A 190 -9.51 5.18 11.81
CA GLY A 190 -10.84 5.74 12.00
C GLY A 190 -11.52 6.13 10.68
N ARG A 191 -12.74 6.68 10.80
CA ARG A 191 -13.56 7.08 9.65
C ARG A 191 -13.24 8.51 9.21
N PRO A 192 -13.39 8.86 7.92
CA PRO A 192 -13.27 10.26 7.49
C PRO A 192 -14.18 11.19 8.29
N LEU A 193 -13.67 12.37 8.66
CA LEU A 193 -14.46 13.38 9.38
C LEU A 193 -15.63 13.89 8.53
N ALA A 194 -15.45 13.99 7.20
CA ALA A 194 -16.48 14.46 6.27
C ALA A 194 -17.74 13.58 6.27
N ASP A 195 -17.58 12.27 6.44
CA ASP A 195 -18.70 11.32 6.44
C ASP A 195 -19.52 11.40 7.74
N ALA A 196 -18.93 11.92 8.81
CA ALA A 196 -19.55 11.94 10.13
C ALA A 196 -20.49 13.13 10.37
N GLY A 197 -20.48 14.13 9.49
CA GLY A 197 -21.41 15.26 9.52
C GLY A 197 -22.82 14.95 8.97
N GLY A 198 -22.99 13.82 8.27
CA GLY A 198 -24.26 13.39 7.67
C GLY A 198 -25.21 12.67 8.63
N ASP A 199 -24.69 12.10 9.73
CA ASP A 199 -25.47 11.28 10.66
C ASP A 199 -26.26 12.09 11.72
N ALA A 200 -26.13 13.43 11.72
CA ALA A 200 -26.73 14.30 12.74
C ALA A 200 -28.15 14.81 12.40
N LEU A 201 -28.84 14.20 11.43
CA LEU A 201 -30.15 14.65 10.93
C LEU A 201 -31.25 13.57 10.89
N HIS A 202 -31.25 12.61 11.81
CA HIS A 202 -32.41 11.72 12.02
C HIS A 202 -32.76 11.60 13.50
#